data_AF-H2XZA3-F1
#
_entry.id   AF-H2XZA3-F1
#
_cell.length_a   1.000
_cell.length_b   1.000
_cell.length_c   1.000
_cell.angle_alpha   90.00
_cell.angle_beta   90.00
_cell.angle_gamma   90.00
#
_symmetry.space_group_name_H-M   'P 1'
#
loop_
_entity.id
_entity.type
_entity.pdbx_description
1 polymer ?
#
loop_
_entity_poly.entity_id
_entity_poly.type
_entity_poly.pdbx_seq_one_letter_code
_entity_poly.pdbx_strand_id
1 'polypeptide(L)'
;MTWLNLVQLSRLPQFSQLLNQISRNDKGWKAWFDEEAPEEATIPEGYSSSLDTFRKLLLIRAWCPDRITAQSLHFIASTMGERYTEAVLLDYEKMLLESEKTSPMICFLTMGSDPTDNIERLARGK
;
A
#
# COMPACT_ATOMS: atom_id res chain seq x y z
N MET A 1 14.28 15.15 8.54
CA MET A 1 12.99 14.64 9.09
C MET A 1 13.06 13.16 9.43
N THR A 2 13.57 12.31 8.51
CA THR A 2 13.79 10.86 8.71
C THR A 2 14.41 10.47 10.05
N TRP A 3 15.52 11.10 10.45
CA TRP A 3 16.16 10.78 11.74
C TRP A 3 15.23 10.95 12.95
N LEU A 4 14.43 12.02 12.99
CA LEU A 4 13.47 12.24 14.07
C LEU A 4 12.38 11.15 14.08
N ASN A 5 11.94 10.69 12.90
CA ASN A 5 11.00 9.57 12.81
C ASN A 5 11.60 8.28 13.38
N LEU A 6 12.87 8.00 13.07
CA LEU A 6 13.59 6.84 13.59
C LEU A 6 13.78 6.92 15.11
N VAL A 7 14.06 8.13 15.64
CA VAL A 7 14.13 8.38 17.10
C VAL A 7 12.77 8.15 17.78
N GLN A 8 11.65 8.50 17.13
CA GLN A 8 10.33 8.17 17.67
C GLN A 8 10.02 6.68 17.55
N LEU A 9 10.38 6.05 16.44
CA LEU A 9 10.17 4.62 16.21
C LEU A 9 10.93 3.77 17.24
N SER A 10 12.16 4.17 17.61
CA SER A 10 12.99 3.45 18.59
C SER A 10 12.42 3.44 20.01
N ARG A 11 11.33 4.17 20.29
CA ARG A 11 10.61 4.09 21.56
C ARG A 11 9.78 2.80 21.69
N LEU A 12 9.50 2.11 20.58
CA LEU A 12 8.83 0.83 20.58
C LEU A 12 9.83 -0.30 20.88
N PRO A 13 9.48 -1.32 21.69
CA PRO A 13 10.41 -2.36 22.11
C PRO A 13 11.14 -3.06 20.95
N GLN A 14 10.42 -3.32 19.85
CA GLN A 14 10.95 -4.02 18.67
C GLN A 14 12.03 -3.20 17.92
N PHE A 15 12.06 -1.88 18.11
CA PHE A 15 12.99 -0.97 17.45
C PHE A 15 13.96 -0.31 18.43
N SER A 16 14.00 -0.76 19.69
CA SER A 16 14.81 -0.14 20.75
C SER A 16 16.31 -0.11 20.43
N GLN A 17 16.82 -1.07 19.64
CA GLN A 17 18.21 -1.13 19.21
C GLN A 17 18.50 -0.48 17.85
N LEU A 18 17.45 0.01 17.16
CA LEU A 18 17.54 0.47 15.78
C LEU A 18 18.64 1.54 15.60
N LEU A 19 18.64 2.60 16.42
CA LEU A 19 19.61 3.69 16.28
C LEU A 19 21.06 3.23 16.50
N ASN A 20 21.27 2.31 17.45
CA ASN A 20 22.59 1.73 17.72
C ASN A 20 23.06 0.87 16.55
N GLN A 21 22.17 0.06 15.98
CA GLN A 21 22.45 -0.79 14.84
C GLN A 21 22.75 0.00 13.57
N ILE A 22 22.02 1.09 13.32
CA ILE A 22 22.29 2.01 12.20
C ILE A 22 23.70 2.60 12.34
N SER A 23 24.06 3.05 13.55
CA SER A 23 25.37 3.65 13.81
C SER A 23 26.52 2.64 13.67
N ARG A 24 26.28 1.36 13.95
CA ARG A 24 27.28 0.29 13.84
C ARG A 24 27.45 -0.24 12.42
N ASN A 25 26.40 -0.21 11.61
CA ASN A 25 26.34 -0.79 10.27
C ASN A 25 25.75 0.21 9.26
N ASP A 26 26.30 1.43 9.22
CA ASP A 26 25.81 2.52 8.37
C ASP A 26 25.79 2.14 6.89
N LYS A 27 26.82 1.41 6.43
CA LYS A 27 26.93 0.93 5.04
C LYS A 27 25.81 -0.03 4.65
N GLY A 28 25.46 -0.99 5.51
CA GLY A 28 24.40 -1.96 5.21
C GLY A 28 23.03 -1.29 5.13
N TRP A 29 22.75 -0.36 6.05
CA TRP A 29 21.52 0.42 6.03
C TRP A 29 21.45 1.40 4.86
N LYS A 30 22.58 2.01 4.49
CA LYS A 30 22.65 2.84 3.28
C LYS A 30 22.42 2.02 2.02
N ALA A 31 23.03 0.85 1.89
CA ALA A 31 22.82 -0.02 0.75
C ALA A 31 21.35 -0.43 0.61
N TRP A 32 20.72 -0.85 1.71
CA TRP A 32 19.28 -1.15 1.73
C TRP A 32 18.42 0.07 1.36
N PHE A 33 18.75 1.25 1.87
CA PHE A 33 18.01 2.49 1.56
C PHE A 33 18.18 2.93 0.10
N ASP A 34 19.33 2.69 -0.51
CA ASP A 34 19.64 3.06 -1.90
C ASP A 34 19.03 2.08 -2.93
N GLU A 35 18.39 0.99 -2.49
CA GLU A 35 17.63 0.07 -3.38
C GLU A 35 16.44 0.79 -4.03
N GLU A 36 16.03 0.33 -5.22
CA GLU A 36 14.87 0.91 -5.93
C GLU A 36 13.54 0.67 -5.18
N ALA A 37 13.43 -0.49 -4.53
CA ALA A 37 12.27 -0.93 -3.76
C ALA A 37 12.73 -1.47 -2.38
N PRO A 38 13.12 -0.60 -1.43
CA PRO A 38 13.65 -1.01 -0.14
C PRO A 38 12.65 -1.82 0.71
N GLU A 39 11.35 -1.65 0.48
CA GLU A 39 10.29 -2.43 1.12
C GLU A 39 10.23 -3.91 0.68
N GLU A 40 10.77 -4.22 -0.50
CA GLU A 40 10.91 -5.59 -1.02
C GLU A 40 12.28 -6.19 -0.70
N ALA A 41 13.27 -5.35 -0.42
CA ALA A 41 14.62 -5.75 -0.08
C ALA A 41 14.73 -6.39 1.31
N THR A 42 15.84 -7.12 1.54
CA THR A 42 16.13 -7.66 2.86
C THR A 42 16.55 -6.54 3.80
N ILE A 43 15.72 -6.27 4.81
CA ILE A 43 15.98 -5.29 5.85
C ILE A 43 17.16 -5.78 6.71
N PRO A 44 18.19 -4.94 6.94
CA PRO A 44 19.36 -5.31 7.74
C PRO A 44 19.02 -5.77 9.16
N GLU A 45 20.01 -6.34 9.85
CA GLU A 45 19.95 -6.64 11.28
C GLU A 45 18.84 -7.65 11.69
N GLY A 46 18.38 -8.46 10.73
CA GLY A 46 17.36 -9.48 10.97
C GLY A 46 15.93 -8.93 11.05
N TYR A 47 15.70 -7.67 10.68
CA TYR A 47 14.37 -7.08 10.69
C TYR A 47 13.43 -7.69 9.64
N SER A 48 13.96 -8.27 8.56
CA SER A 48 13.14 -9.02 7.58
C SER A 48 12.40 -10.21 8.18
N SER A 49 13.01 -10.92 9.13
CA SER A 49 12.44 -12.12 9.74
C SER A 49 11.76 -11.86 11.09
N SER A 50 12.25 -10.88 11.85
CA SER A 50 11.74 -10.59 13.20
C SER A 50 10.52 -9.67 13.23
N LEU A 51 10.26 -8.91 12.16
CA LEU A 51 9.10 -8.02 12.07
C LEU A 51 7.97 -8.65 11.27
N ASP A 52 6.75 -8.47 11.78
CA ASP A 52 5.53 -8.67 10.97
C ASP A 52 5.33 -7.51 9.99
N THR A 53 4.40 -7.69 9.05
CA THR A 53 4.16 -6.73 7.97
C THR A 53 3.80 -5.34 8.48
N PHE A 54 3.06 -5.25 9.59
CA PHE A 54 2.72 -3.96 10.20
C PHE A 54 3.96 -3.25 10.76
N ARG A 55 4.85 -3.94 11.46
CA ARG A 55 6.09 -3.33 11.94
C ARG A 55 7.04 -2.98 10.80
N LYS A 56 7.09 -3.77 9.72
CA LYS A 56 7.80 -3.38 8.49
C LYS A 56 7.23 -2.08 7.89
N LEU A 57 5.90 -1.92 7.88
CA LEU A 57 5.24 -0.67 7.48
C LEU A 57 5.67 0.53 8.34
N LEU A 58 5.79 0.36 9.66
CA LEU A 58 6.27 1.44 10.53
C LEU A 58 7.71 1.86 10.20
N LEU A 59 8.58 0.90 9.89
CA LEU A 59 9.97 1.16 9.51
C LEU A 59 10.06 1.91 8.17
N ILE A 60 9.37 1.41 7.14
CA ILE A 60 9.31 2.06 5.83
C ILE A 60 8.74 3.47 5.96
N ARG A 61 7.63 3.66 6.70
CA ARG A 61 7.07 5.00 6.94
C ARG A 61 8.06 5.95 7.60
N ALA A 62 8.86 5.47 8.54
CA ALA A 62 9.83 6.29 9.26
C ALA A 62 11.04 6.66 8.38
N TRP A 63 11.47 5.74 7.51
CA TRP A 63 12.72 5.85 6.75
C TRP A 63 12.54 6.26 5.29
N CYS A 64 11.66 5.57 4.55
CA CYS A 64 11.39 5.72 3.13
C CYS A 64 9.93 6.17 2.92
N PRO A 65 9.59 7.43 3.26
CA PRO A 65 8.21 7.91 3.26
C PRO A 65 7.56 7.89 1.86
N ASP A 66 8.36 7.95 0.80
CA ASP A 66 7.94 7.81 -0.59
C ASP A 66 7.46 6.39 -0.94
N ARG A 67 7.93 5.37 -0.21
CA ARG A 67 7.54 3.96 -0.37
C ARG A 67 6.38 3.54 0.53
N ILE A 68 5.80 4.48 1.31
CA ILE A 68 4.72 4.16 2.25
C ILE A 68 3.51 3.52 1.57
N THR A 69 3.14 3.98 0.36
CA THR A 69 1.98 3.47 -0.38
C THR A 69 2.20 2.01 -0.78
N ALA A 70 3.37 1.68 -1.33
CA ALA A 70 3.72 0.31 -1.71
C ALA A 70 3.68 -0.63 -0.50
N GLN A 71 4.34 -0.25 0.60
CA GLN A 71 4.33 -1.06 1.82
C GLN A 71 2.93 -1.15 2.48
N SER A 72 2.08 -0.14 2.31
CA SER A 72 0.69 -0.17 2.79
C SER A 72 -0.13 -1.17 2.00
N LEU A 73 0.07 -1.27 0.68
CA LEU A 73 -0.57 -2.32 -0.13
C LEU A 73 -0.14 -3.70 0.34
N HIS A 74 1.15 -3.96 0.55
CA HIS A 74 1.60 -5.25 1.12
C HIS A 74 0.94 -5.55 2.48
N PHE A 75 0.79 -4.55 3.35
CA PHE A 75 0.11 -4.74 4.62
C PHE A 75 -1.37 -5.11 4.44
N ILE A 76 -2.11 -4.40 3.57
CA ILE A 76 -3.52 -4.67 3.27
C ILE A 76 -3.68 -6.06 2.66
N ALA A 77 -2.87 -6.39 1.65
CA ALA A 77 -2.89 -7.70 1.00
C ALA A 77 -2.63 -8.83 2.00
N SER A 78 -1.63 -8.68 2.88
CA SER A 78 -1.31 -9.71 3.89
C SER A 78 -2.37 -9.86 4.99
N THR A 79 -3.15 -8.81 5.26
CA THR A 79 -4.13 -8.80 6.37
C THR A 79 -5.54 -9.14 5.90
N MET A 80 -5.94 -8.65 4.73
CA MET A 80 -7.29 -8.73 4.20
C MET A 80 -7.39 -9.56 2.91
N GLY A 81 -6.27 -9.78 2.22
CA GLY A 81 -6.18 -10.49 0.94
C GLY A 81 -5.96 -9.54 -0.26
N GLU A 82 -5.33 -10.08 -1.31
CA GLU A 82 -4.94 -9.35 -2.54
C GLU A 82 -6.10 -8.59 -3.22
N ARG A 83 -7.33 -9.12 -3.13
CA ARG A 83 -8.52 -8.47 -3.70
C ARG A 83 -8.80 -7.06 -3.18
N TYR A 84 -8.22 -6.68 -2.04
CA TYR A 84 -8.37 -5.34 -1.44
C TYR A 84 -7.29 -4.34 -1.90
N THR A 85 -6.31 -4.81 -2.66
CA THR A 85 -5.24 -3.99 -3.27
C THR A 85 -5.30 -3.96 -4.78
N GLU A 86 -6.05 -4.89 -5.39
CA GLU A 86 -6.29 -4.94 -6.82
C GLU A 86 -7.24 -3.82 -7.28
N ALA A 87 -6.99 -3.31 -8.49
CA ALA A 87 -7.91 -2.39 -9.14
C ALA A 87 -9.21 -3.13 -9.49
N VAL A 88 -10.35 -2.56 -9.09
CA VAL A 88 -11.66 -3.08 -9.47
C VAL A 88 -12.00 -2.57 -10.86
N LEU A 89 -12.16 -3.50 -11.81
CA LEU A 89 -12.67 -3.16 -13.14
C LEU A 89 -14.16 -2.86 -13.04
N LEU A 90 -14.58 -1.76 -13.69
CA LEU A 90 -15.98 -1.37 -13.75
C LEU A 90 -16.76 -2.36 -14.63
N ASP A 91 -17.76 -3.01 -14.05
CA ASP A 91 -18.64 -3.96 -14.72
C ASP A 91 -20.10 -3.50 -14.60
N TYR A 92 -20.62 -2.89 -15.66
CA TYR A 92 -21.99 -2.38 -15.67
C TYR A 92 -23.04 -3.48 -15.60
N GLU A 93 -22.78 -4.69 -16.13
CA GLU A 93 -23.75 -5.77 -16.08
C GLU A 93 -23.87 -6.31 -14.65
N LYS A 94 -22.74 -6.53 -13.99
CA LYS A 94 -22.73 -6.92 -12.57
C LYS A 94 -23.41 -5.88 -11.69
N MET A 95 -23.11 -4.60 -11.88
CA MET A 95 -23.74 -3.53 -11.11
C MET A 95 -25.26 -3.48 -11.33
N LEU A 96 -25.72 -3.69 -12.57
CA LEU A 96 -27.17 -3.74 -12.86
C LEU A 96 -27.84 -4.92 -12.16
N LEU A 97 -27.20 -6.10 -12.14
CA LEU A 97 -27.70 -7.30 -11.44
C LEU A 97 -27.80 -7.10 -9.92
N GLU A 98 -26.91 -6.31 -9.34
CA GLU A 98 -26.91 -5.98 -7.90
C GLU A 98 -27.82 -4.78 -7.56
N SER A 99 -28.42 -4.12 -8.56
CA SER A 99 -29.25 -2.93 -8.39
C SER A 99 -30.76 -3.24 -8.38
N GLU A 100 -31.54 -2.30 -7.85
CA GLU A 100 -33.01 -2.33 -7.89
C GLU A 100 -33.55 -1.13 -8.70
N LYS A 101 -34.81 -1.23 -9.16
CA LYS A 101 -35.48 -0.14 -9.91
C LYS A 101 -35.61 1.17 -9.12
N THR A 102 -35.50 1.09 -7.80
CA THR A 102 -35.54 2.20 -6.85
C THR A 102 -34.15 2.72 -6.46
N SER A 103 -33.08 2.07 -6.92
CA SER A 103 -31.69 2.41 -6.62
C SER A 103 -31.02 3.06 -7.84
N PRO A 104 -30.94 4.40 -7.91
CA PRO A 104 -30.32 5.07 -9.05
C PRO A 104 -28.81 4.78 -9.11
N MET A 105 -28.30 4.54 -10.32
CA MET A 105 -26.87 4.36 -10.57
C MET A 105 -26.23 5.70 -10.97
N ILE A 106 -25.15 6.09 -10.30
CA ILE A 106 -24.45 7.37 -10.53
C ILE A 106 -23.01 7.09 -10.95
N CYS A 107 -22.57 7.68 -12.06
CA CYS A 107 -21.19 7.58 -12.52
C CYS A 107 -20.38 8.80 -12.09
N PHE A 108 -19.25 8.59 -11.41
CA PHE A 108 -18.27 9.64 -11.13
C PHE A 108 -17.33 9.79 -12.32
N LEU A 109 -17.35 10.96 -12.96
CA LEU A 109 -16.62 11.18 -14.21
C LEU A 109 -15.35 11.98 -13.98
N THR A 110 -14.31 11.58 -14.70
CA THR A 110 -13.12 12.40 -14.93
C THR A 110 -13.20 12.98 -16.34
N MET A 111 -12.40 14.03 -16.63
CA MET A 111 -12.40 14.60 -17.98
C MET A 111 -12.02 13.53 -19.01
N GLY A 112 -12.85 13.35 -20.04
CA GLY A 112 -12.65 12.34 -21.08
C GLY A 112 -13.22 10.96 -20.76
N SER A 113 -13.78 10.71 -19.57
CA SER A 113 -14.54 9.48 -19.27
C SER A 113 -16.04 9.72 -19.47
N ASP A 114 -16.57 9.41 -20.65
CA ASP A 114 -18.01 9.40 -20.92
C ASP A 114 -18.54 7.95 -20.93
N PRO A 115 -19.42 7.55 -19.99
CA PRO A 115 -19.93 6.19 -19.92
C PRO A 115 -21.12 5.93 -20.86
N THR A 116 -21.59 6.94 -21.61
CA THR A 116 -22.85 6.89 -22.37
C THR A 116 -22.92 5.68 -23.31
N ASP A 117 -21.88 5.44 -24.10
CA ASP A 117 -21.85 4.31 -25.04
C ASP A 117 -21.96 2.93 -24.35
N ASN A 118 -21.32 2.78 -23.18
CA ASN A 118 -21.39 1.53 -22.40
C ASN A 118 -22.79 1.31 -21.82
N ILE A 119 -23.43 2.38 -21.34
CA ILE A 119 -24.79 2.36 -20.79
C ILE A 119 -25.80 2.05 -21.89
N GLU A 120 -25.72 2.73 -23.04
CA GLU A 120 -26.60 2.50 -24.18
C GLU A 120 -26.49 1.05 -24.69
N ARG A 121 -25.26 0.53 -24.81
CA ARG A 121 -25.04 -0.84 -25.22
C ARG A 121 -25.69 -1.84 -24.25
N LEU A 122 -25.54 -1.61 -22.95
CA LEU A 122 -26.18 -2.48 -21.94
C LEU A 122 -27.70 -2.40 -22.03
N ALA A 123 -28.25 -1.20 -22.20
CA ALA A 123 -29.69 -0.99 -22.32
C ALA A 123 -30.31 -1.66 -23.56
N ARG A 124 -29.60 -1.67 -24.70
CA ARG A 124 -30.05 -2.34 -25.93
C ARG A 124 -29.96 -3.88 -25.86
N GLY A 125 -29.11 -4.41 -24.98
CA GLY A 125 -28.88 -5.84 -24.80
C GLY A 125 -29.88 -6.54 -23.88
N LYS A 126 -30.83 -5.80 -23.30
CA LYS A 126 -31.93 -6.30 -22.46
C LYS A 126 -33.27 -5.97 -23.10
#